data_AF-A0A5M9TPR0-F1
#
_entry.id   AF-A0A5M9TPR0-F1
#
_cell.length_a   1.000
_cell.length_b   1.000
_cell.length_c   1.000
_cell.angle_alpha   90.00
_cell.angle_beta   90.00
_cell.angle_gamma   90.00
#
_symmetry.space_group_name_H-M   'P 1'
#
loop_
_entity.id
_entity.type
_entity.pdbx_description
1 polymer ?
#
loop_
_entity_poly.entity_id
_entity_poly.type
_entity_poly.pdbx_seq_one_letter_code
_entity_poly.pdbx_strand_id
1 'polypeptide(L)'
;MNQDHEPFTPGTSEASEEAEASGEHATKAVYLTQGEINALQKAILFLKFESEETASLLYAGSPLLNSVLEKVRDVSSFGEYAKELHSRPNEYAERFMRAKVERSYAEELAPRERTEEQKIEILRSCMYPYPVK
;
A
#
# COMPACT_ATOMS: atom_id res chain seq x y z
N MET A 1 -18.04 -69.06 -1.96
CA MET A 1 -16.74 -69.50 -1.43
C MET A 1 -15.68 -69.27 -2.50
N ASN A 2 -14.56 -68.67 -2.08
CA ASN A 2 -13.29 -68.37 -2.77
C ASN A 2 -13.30 -67.04 -3.56
N GLN A 3 -12.85 -65.90 -3.03
CA GLN A 3 -11.53 -65.41 -2.55
C GLN A 3 -10.50 -65.03 -3.63
N ASP A 4 -10.16 -63.74 -3.60
CA ASP A 4 -8.87 -63.06 -3.77
C ASP A 4 -8.17 -62.98 -5.14
N HIS A 5 -8.09 -61.76 -5.71
CA HIS A 5 -6.85 -60.96 -5.72
C HIS A 5 -7.05 -59.60 -6.44
N GLU A 6 -6.86 -58.51 -5.69
CA GLU A 6 -6.49 -57.20 -6.25
C GLU A 6 -4.99 -57.20 -6.63
N PRO A 7 -4.61 -56.45 -7.68
CA PRO A 7 -3.31 -55.79 -7.72
C PRO A 7 -3.46 -54.27 -7.69
N PHE A 8 -2.92 -53.69 -6.62
CA PHE A 8 -2.51 -52.30 -6.49
C PHE A 8 -1.60 -51.87 -7.64
N THR A 9 -1.89 -50.72 -8.27
CA THR A 9 -0.87 -49.89 -8.93
C THR A 9 -1.08 -48.42 -8.59
N PRO A 10 -0.03 -47.72 -8.08
CA PRO A 10 -0.05 -46.29 -7.80
C PRO A 10 0.49 -45.51 -9.01
N GLY A 11 0.01 -44.29 -9.21
CA GLY A 11 0.74 -43.27 -9.95
C GLY A 11 -0.04 -42.54 -11.03
N THR A 12 -0.62 -41.41 -10.64
CA THR A 12 -0.51 -40.11 -11.33
C THR A 12 -1.02 -39.11 -10.30
N SER A 13 -0.15 -38.52 -9.48
CA SER A 13 0.54 -37.27 -9.82
C SER A 13 -0.43 -36.23 -10.37
N GLU A 14 -1.45 -35.84 -9.60
CA GLU A 14 -1.97 -34.48 -9.75
C GLU A 14 -0.98 -33.54 -9.07
N ALA A 15 0.03 -33.19 -9.87
CA ALA A 15 0.82 -31.99 -9.65
C ALA A 15 -0.14 -30.80 -9.70
N SER A 16 -0.46 -30.23 -8.54
CA SER A 16 -0.59 -28.79 -8.46
C SER A 16 0.67 -28.27 -7.77
N GLU A 17 1.80 -28.40 -8.48
CA GLU A 17 2.87 -27.43 -8.32
C GLU A 17 2.23 -26.09 -8.68
N GLU A 18 1.78 -25.35 -7.67
CA GLU A 18 1.66 -23.91 -7.76
C GLU A 18 3.05 -23.45 -8.18
N ALA A 19 3.23 -23.22 -9.49
CA ALA A 19 4.43 -22.57 -9.98
C ALA A 19 4.54 -21.27 -9.19
N GLU A 20 5.47 -21.23 -8.24
CA GLU A 20 5.74 -20.02 -7.48
C GLU A 20 6.03 -18.94 -8.51
N ALA A 21 5.10 -18.00 -8.66
CA ALA A 21 5.35 -16.79 -9.41
C ALA A 21 6.64 -16.21 -8.82
N SER A 22 7.72 -16.23 -9.59
CA SER A 22 9.00 -15.69 -9.17
C SER A 22 9.22 -14.37 -9.91
N GLY A 23 9.65 -13.34 -9.18
CA GLY A 23 9.82 -11.99 -9.70
C GLY A 23 9.19 -10.91 -8.81
N GLU A 24 9.40 -9.64 -9.17
CA GLU A 24 8.99 -8.46 -8.38
C GLU A 24 7.48 -8.35 -8.12
N HIS A 25 6.65 -9.03 -8.92
CA HIS A 25 5.19 -9.02 -8.79
C HIS A 25 4.61 -10.30 -8.17
N ALA A 26 5.47 -11.20 -7.69
CA ALA A 26 5.06 -12.40 -6.99
C ALA A 26 4.28 -12.04 -5.71
N THR A 27 3.10 -12.61 -5.54
CA THR A 27 2.32 -12.44 -4.31
C THR A 27 2.60 -13.58 -3.34
N LYS A 28 2.92 -13.25 -2.09
CA LYS A 28 3.03 -14.22 -0.97
C LYS A 28 2.03 -13.86 0.11
N ALA A 29 1.41 -14.86 0.72
CA ALA A 29 0.47 -14.64 1.81
C ALA A 29 1.20 -14.20 3.08
N VAL A 30 0.68 -13.17 3.75
CA VAL A 30 1.10 -12.72 5.08
C VAL A 30 -0.13 -12.65 5.96
N TYR A 31 -0.07 -13.27 7.13
CA TYR A 31 -1.17 -13.26 8.10
C TYR A 31 -0.90 -12.19 9.16
N LEU A 32 -1.85 -11.28 9.33
CA LEU A 32 -1.80 -10.21 10.31
C LEU A 32 -3.05 -10.28 11.20
N THR A 33 -2.85 -10.08 12.48
CA THR A 33 -3.94 -9.82 13.44
C THR A 33 -4.56 -8.45 13.16
N GLN A 34 -5.78 -8.22 13.66
CA GLN A 34 -6.43 -6.91 13.57
C GLN A 34 -5.63 -5.81 14.29
N GLY A 35 -4.88 -6.16 15.34
CA GLY A 35 -3.96 -5.25 16.01
C GLY A 35 -2.80 -4.81 15.11
N GLU A 36 -2.18 -5.75 14.40
CA GLU A 36 -1.09 -5.47 13.46
C GLU A 36 -1.57 -4.69 12.23
N ILE A 37 -2.75 -5.01 11.71
CA ILE A 37 -3.41 -4.24 10.63
C ILE A 37 -3.57 -2.77 11.05
N ASN A 38 -4.13 -2.53 12.24
CA ASN A 38 -4.33 -1.18 12.76
C ASN A 38 -3.01 -0.46 13.04
N ALA A 39 -2.00 -1.16 13.55
CA ALA A 39 -0.67 -0.59 13.78
C ALA A 39 0.01 -0.19 12.47
N LEU A 40 -0.05 -1.05 11.45
CA LEU A 40 0.50 -0.79 10.13
C LEU A 40 -0.20 0.38 9.44
N GLN A 41 -1.54 0.45 9.50
CA GLN A 41 -2.29 1.58 8.98
C GLN A 41 -1.86 2.90 9.64
N LYS A 42 -1.74 2.93 10.97
CA LYS A 42 -1.28 4.13 11.70
C LYS A 42 0.15 4.51 11.35
N ALA A 43 1.05 3.54 11.23
CA ALA A 43 2.44 3.79 10.84
C ALA A 43 2.53 4.42 9.44
N ILE A 44 1.77 3.89 8.47
CA ILE A 44 1.73 4.45 7.11
C ILE A 44 1.14 5.87 7.12
N LEU A 45 0.07 6.11 7.86
CA LEU A 45 -0.53 7.45 7.98
C LEU A 45 0.41 8.44 8.66
N PHE A 46 1.14 8.02 9.70
CA PHE A 46 2.17 8.84 10.35
C PHE A 46 3.28 9.22 9.37
N LEU A 47 3.85 8.24 8.66
CA LEU A 47 4.88 8.48 7.65
C LEU A 47 4.41 9.46 6.56
N LYS A 48 3.13 9.39 6.19
CA LYS A 48 2.52 10.29 5.21
C LYS A 48 2.28 11.70 5.74
N PHE A 49 1.60 11.83 6.87
CA PHE A 49 0.94 13.08 7.25
C PHE A 49 1.49 13.73 8.53
N GLU A 50 2.44 13.08 9.22
CA GLU A 50 3.02 13.60 10.46
C GLU A 50 4.55 13.65 10.43
N SER A 51 5.21 12.78 9.66
CA SER A 51 6.68 12.82 9.51
C SER A 51 7.13 14.12 8.82
N GLU A 52 7.93 14.92 9.52
CA GLU A 52 8.38 16.23 9.00
C GLU A 52 9.51 16.14 7.97
N GLU A 53 10.27 15.04 7.97
CA GLU A 53 11.41 14.83 7.10
C GLU A 53 10.97 14.78 5.64
N THR A 54 11.56 15.61 4.77
CA THR A 54 11.24 15.69 3.34
C THR A 54 11.55 14.39 2.61
N ALA A 55 12.59 13.66 3.00
CA ALA A 55 12.93 12.35 2.44
C ALA A 55 11.77 11.35 2.53
N SER A 56 10.91 11.44 3.55
CA SER A 56 9.75 10.56 3.67
C SER A 56 8.68 10.76 2.59
N LEU A 57 8.79 11.78 1.73
CA LEU A 57 7.97 11.91 0.53
C LEU A 57 8.11 10.70 -0.41
N LEU A 58 9.25 10.01 -0.39
CA LEU A 58 9.46 8.77 -1.14
C LEU A 58 8.46 7.68 -0.72
N TYR A 59 8.06 7.69 0.56
CA TYR A 59 7.04 6.80 1.10
C TYR A 59 5.64 7.37 0.87
N ALA A 60 5.47 8.68 1.07
CA ALA A 60 4.16 9.31 0.95
C ALA A 60 3.61 9.21 -0.49
N GLY A 61 4.42 9.43 -1.51
CA GLY A 61 4.01 9.31 -2.91
C GLY A 61 4.04 7.88 -3.46
N SER A 62 4.45 6.88 -2.66
CA SER A 62 4.71 5.53 -3.15
C SER A 62 3.41 4.81 -3.56
N PRO A 63 3.27 4.36 -4.83
CA PRO A 63 2.14 3.55 -5.26
C PRO A 63 2.04 2.22 -4.49
N LEU A 64 3.18 1.64 -4.11
CA LEU A 64 3.23 0.39 -3.35
C LEU A 64 2.66 0.58 -1.93
N LEU A 65 3.06 1.64 -1.23
CA LEU A 65 2.52 1.92 0.11
C LEU A 65 1.07 2.39 0.05
N ASN A 66 0.66 3.11 -0.99
CA ASN A 66 -0.75 3.44 -1.21
C ASN A 66 -1.58 2.17 -1.41
N SER A 67 -1.08 1.20 -2.18
CA SER A 67 -1.74 -0.11 -2.34
C SER A 67 -1.78 -0.91 -1.04
N VAL A 68 -0.71 -0.90 -0.24
CA VAL A 68 -0.73 -1.54 1.09
C VAL A 68 -1.76 -0.86 1.98
N LEU A 69 -1.80 0.47 2.03
CA LEU A 69 -2.76 1.24 2.83
C LEU A 69 -4.21 0.92 2.44
N GLU A 70 -4.49 0.80 1.14
CA GLU A 70 -5.79 0.38 0.64
C GLU A 70 -6.17 -1.01 1.17
N LYS A 71 -5.30 -2.00 0.97
CA LYS A 71 -5.54 -3.39 1.37
C LYS A 71 -5.75 -3.53 2.87
N VAL A 72 -4.90 -2.90 3.70
CA VAL A 72 -5.02 -2.98 5.17
C VAL A 72 -6.29 -2.28 5.65
N ARG A 73 -6.69 -1.19 5.00
CA ARG A 73 -7.94 -0.49 5.31
C ARG A 73 -9.15 -1.35 4.95
N ASP A 74 -9.11 -2.09 3.85
CA ASP A 74 -10.21 -2.96 3.41
C ASP A 74 -10.45 -4.15 4.35
N VAL A 75 -9.38 -4.71 4.93
CA VAL A 75 -9.48 -5.86 5.85
C VAL A 75 -9.56 -5.48 7.33
N SER A 76 -9.49 -4.18 7.64
CA SER A 76 -9.64 -3.68 9.01
C SER A 76 -11.08 -3.78 9.48
N SER A 77 -11.26 -4.14 10.75
CA SER A 77 -12.57 -4.11 11.43
C SER A 77 -13.20 -2.71 11.45
N PHE A 78 -12.40 -1.65 11.24
CA PHE A 78 -12.84 -0.25 11.16
C PHE A 78 -12.75 0.32 9.74
N GLY A 79 -12.61 -0.56 8.73
CA GLY A 79 -12.33 -0.18 7.35
C GLY A 79 -13.34 0.79 6.75
N GLU A 80 -14.63 0.51 6.90
CA GLU A 80 -15.72 1.35 6.36
C GLU A 80 -15.73 2.75 6.98
N TYR A 81 -15.56 2.85 8.30
CA TYR A 81 -15.42 4.14 8.98
C TYR A 81 -14.20 4.91 8.48
N ALA A 82 -13.05 4.23 8.34
CA ALA A 82 -11.84 4.85 7.83
C ALA A 82 -11.99 5.32 6.37
N LYS A 83 -12.67 4.55 5.51
CA LYS A 83 -12.99 4.96 4.12
C LYS A 83 -13.87 6.19 4.09
N GLU A 84 -14.92 6.23 4.92
CA GLU A 84 -15.79 7.39 5.02
C GLU A 84 -15.02 8.63 5.46
N LEU A 85 -14.19 8.50 6.50
CA LEU A 85 -13.33 9.60 6.97
C LEU A 85 -12.38 10.10 5.87
N HIS A 86 -11.71 9.18 5.17
CA HIS A 86 -10.75 9.51 4.12
C HIS A 86 -11.40 9.98 2.81
N SER A 87 -12.69 9.72 2.60
CA SER A 87 -13.42 10.22 1.41
C SER A 87 -13.60 11.74 1.41
N ARG A 88 -13.36 12.39 2.55
CA ARG A 88 -13.52 13.83 2.74
C ARG A 88 -12.16 14.52 2.67
N PRO A 89 -12.08 15.75 2.13
CA PRO A 89 -10.83 16.51 2.14
C PRO A 89 -10.33 16.73 3.57
N ASN A 90 -9.01 16.71 3.75
CA ASN A 90 -8.36 17.03 5.01
C ASN A 90 -7.44 18.25 4.83
N GLU A 91 -7.93 19.41 5.24
CA GLU A 91 -7.25 20.70 5.02
C GLU A 91 -5.91 20.80 5.77
N TYR A 92 -5.83 20.19 6.95
CA TYR A 92 -4.58 20.12 7.70
C TYR A 92 -3.55 19.29 6.93
N ALA A 93 -3.91 18.08 6.53
CA ALA A 93 -3.03 17.16 5.80
C ALA A 93 -2.60 17.77 4.46
N GLU A 94 -3.50 18.42 3.74
CA GLU A 94 -3.20 19.06 2.46
C GLU A 94 -2.22 20.23 2.64
N ARG A 95 -2.48 21.11 3.61
CA ARG A 95 -1.57 22.23 3.92
C ARG A 95 -0.19 21.72 4.32
N PHE A 96 -0.13 20.72 5.19
CA PHE A 96 1.10 20.08 5.62
C PHE A 96 1.87 19.49 4.44
N MET A 97 1.19 18.72 3.59
CA MET A 97 1.82 18.04 2.46
C MET A 97 2.30 19.02 1.40
N ARG A 98 1.52 20.05 1.06
CA ARG A 98 1.94 21.12 0.14
C ARG A 98 3.22 21.80 0.64
N ALA A 99 3.25 22.21 1.91
CA ALA A 99 4.44 22.83 2.50
C ALA A 99 5.65 21.89 2.46
N LYS A 100 5.46 20.60 2.73
CA LYS A 100 6.53 19.60 2.70
C LYS A 100 7.08 19.35 1.29
N VAL A 101 6.21 19.26 0.29
CA VAL A 101 6.59 19.11 -1.12
C VAL A 101 7.38 20.33 -1.61
N GLU A 102 6.94 21.54 -1.28
CA GLU A 102 7.66 22.76 -1.64
C GLU A 102 9.05 22.84 -0.96
N ARG A 103 9.14 22.48 0.34
CA ARG A 103 10.45 22.37 1.02
C ARG A 103 11.37 21.37 0.32
N SER A 104 10.84 20.21 -0.09
CA SER A 104 11.61 19.21 -0.83
C SER A 104 12.19 19.76 -2.12
N TYR A 105 11.47 20.60 -2.86
CA TYR A 105 11.98 21.22 -4.08
C TYR A 105 13.11 22.21 -3.78
N ALA A 106 13.00 22.98 -2.70
CA ALA A 106 14.03 23.92 -2.26
C ALA A 106 15.33 23.22 -1.79
N GLU A 107 15.23 21.98 -1.31
CA GLU A 107 16.35 21.16 -0.86
C GLU A 107 17.08 20.43 -2.00
N GLU A 108 16.55 20.47 -3.23
CA GLU A 108 17.19 19.81 -4.38
C GLU A 108 18.52 20.49 -4.72
N LEU A 109 19.60 19.70 -4.80
CA LEU A 109 20.93 20.18 -5.21
C LEU A 109 20.92 20.83 -6.61
N ALA A 110 20.02 20.37 -7.48
CA ALA A 110 19.79 20.93 -8.81
C ALA A 110 18.29 21.14 -8.99
N PRO A 111 17.79 22.39 -9.04
CA PRO A 111 16.38 22.67 -9.23
C PRO A 111 15.87 22.04 -10.52
N ARG A 112 14.77 21.29 -10.43
CA ARG A 112 14.07 20.76 -11.60
C ARG A 112 12.78 21.55 -11.80
N GLU A 113 12.64 22.14 -12.98
CA GLU A 113 11.36 22.68 -13.41
C GLU A 113 10.33 21.54 -13.48
N ARG A 114 9.16 21.81 -12.89
CA ARG A 114 8.02 20.90 -12.90
C ARG A 114 6.82 21.67 -13.42
N THR A 115 6.08 21.07 -14.34
CA THR A 115 4.81 21.66 -14.78
C THR A 115 3.79 21.61 -13.65
N GLU A 116 2.75 22.42 -13.75
CA GLU A 116 1.67 22.42 -12.74
C GLU A 116 0.97 21.06 -12.68
N GLU A 117 0.84 20.36 -13.81
CA GLU A 117 0.27 19.02 -13.88
C GLU A 117 1.13 18.01 -13.09
N GLN A 118 2.46 18.09 -13.21
CA GLN A 118 3.37 17.21 -12.47
C GLN A 118 3.30 17.48 -10.96
N LYS A 119 3.22 18.74 -10.54
CA LYS A 119 3.06 19.11 -9.12
C LYS A 119 1.74 18.58 -8.57
N ILE A 120 0.65 18.70 -9.32
CA ILE A 120 -0.67 18.18 -8.96
C ILE A 120 -0.64 16.65 -8.84
N GLU A 121 0.03 15.96 -9.75
CA GLU A 121 0.15 14.49 -9.72
C GLU A 121 0.96 13.99 -8.52
N ILE A 122 2.10 14.65 -8.23
CA ILE A 122 2.92 14.36 -7.05
C ILE A 122 2.08 14.56 -5.79
N LEU A 123 1.39 15.70 -5.67
CA LEU A 123 0.57 16.00 -4.52
C LEU A 123 -0.56 14.97 -4.36
N ARG A 124 -1.25 14.60 -5.44
CA ARG A 124 -2.32 13.60 -5.42
C ARG A 124 -1.83 12.25 -4.91
N SER A 125 -0.67 11.81 -5.39
CA SER A 125 -0.04 10.54 -4.95
C SER A 125 0.33 10.59 -3.47
N CYS A 126 0.90 11.73 -3.02
CA CYS A 126 1.26 11.95 -1.62
C CYS A 126 0.05 12.04 -0.69
N MET A 127 -1.06 12.59 -1.18
CA MET A 127 -2.27 12.84 -0.41
C MET A 127 -3.19 11.64 -0.26
N TYR A 128 -3.01 10.56 -1.04
CA TYR A 128 -3.75 9.32 -0.82
C TYR A 128 -3.67 8.91 0.66
N PRO A 129 -4.80 8.64 1.34
CA PRO A 129 -6.12 8.36 0.76
C PRO A 129 -7.08 9.55 0.66
N TYR A 130 -6.68 10.74 1.08
CA TYR A 130 -7.54 11.92 1.04
C TYR A 130 -7.64 12.49 -0.38
N PRO A 131 -8.83 12.99 -0.79
CA PRO A 131 -8.95 13.74 -2.02
C PRO A 131 -8.23 15.09 -1.90
N VAL A 132 -7.58 15.51 -2.99
CA VAL A 132 -7.01 16.85 -3.15
C VAL A 132 -8.07 17.74 -3.80
N LYS A 133 -8.27 18.94 -3.25
CA LYS A 133 -9.18 19.94 -3.83
C LYS A 133 -8.62 20.54 -5.11
#